data_AF-A0A0C1Q6K5-F1
#
_entry.id   AF-A0A0C1Q6K5-F1
#
_cell.length_a   1.000
_cell.length_b   1.000
_cell.length_c   1.000
_cell.angle_alpha   90.00
_cell.angle_beta   90.00
_cell.angle_gamma   90.00
#
_symmetry.space_group_name_H-M   'P 1'
#
loop_
_entity.id
_entity.type
_entity.pdbx_description
1 polymer ?
#
loop_
_entity_poly.entity_id
_entity_poly.type
_entity_poly.pdbx_seq_one_letter_code
_entity_poly.pdbx_strand_id
1 'polypeptide(L)'
;MKIKMINPLSIVTFFLLAIACTKLYASSTSPSQGSYFLIDTGASQVYKLNFKPDNQVIVSSDFNVPAQWQWQSQQQILAELSQPQDQYEVQMSEHETYIHQLTGLSFNYNTQEQHQYTQHMQVWHKEAQMVVDTYTVPSEAIFLKQRQLKKWRAHLVNKTWEIANIDEVTHADTPWFKSRSSASVTFHENGKGTVNHWDNTHSDLTWKLKGKKLVLHYHHNEQSVKLVIRIVENIDDIGLRFVAKKVNKKSKQAKWITGYMIEKQDIALTYEQIVGQWRKSNGRFHDYYPDQIAVASVANTASKWKLNHLNQLVREKLDHPEQGTVLNCPDNRCYVSCEFFYELLAKKGNTLYIAYHYNSEFYPQGPLKFQGKWILKVEYDEAFGIKDFSRNIFSITTMNLEYQGQSHPYLFSRLPDENGDLVNQVTTPEGTGNFSMIEGKLHTLINQQESIFEITQFTRDGLSVCQYQPGSQCSLGKQAIFKFTHEAGPYPVAH
;
A
#
# COMPACT_ATOMS: atom_id res chain seq x y z
N MET A 1 31.38 31.37 -50.70
CA MET A 1 31.46 31.00 -49.26
C MET A 1 32.38 29.80 -49.12
N LYS A 2 33.56 29.96 -48.49
CA LYS A 2 34.48 28.85 -48.21
C LYS A 2 34.16 28.31 -46.82
N ILE A 3 33.67 27.07 -46.74
CA ILE A 3 33.46 26.36 -45.48
C ILE A 3 34.85 26.05 -44.90
N LYS A 4 35.19 26.66 -43.77
CA LYS A 4 36.42 26.33 -43.03
C LYS A 4 36.27 24.92 -42.46
N MET A 5 37.18 24.03 -42.85
CA MET A 5 37.32 22.71 -42.24
C MET A 5 37.56 22.86 -40.74
N ILE A 6 36.64 22.33 -39.94
CA ILE A 6 36.80 22.20 -38.50
C ILE A 6 37.91 21.17 -38.26
N ASN A 7 38.89 21.57 -37.46
CA ASN A 7 40.08 20.78 -37.15
C ASN A 7 39.67 19.48 -36.43
N PRO A 8 39.95 18.28 -36.98
CA PRO A 8 39.52 17.01 -36.38
C PRO A 8 40.11 16.79 -34.98
N LEU A 9 41.22 17.46 -34.66
CA LEU A 9 41.83 17.42 -33.32
C LEU A 9 40.91 18.04 -32.25
N SER A 10 40.13 19.07 -32.59
CA SER A 10 39.24 19.74 -31.64
C SER A 10 38.02 18.88 -31.31
N ILE A 11 37.50 18.12 -32.28
CA ILE A 11 36.36 17.20 -32.07
C ILE A 11 36.78 16.02 -31.17
N VAL A 12 37.99 15.48 -31.37
CA VAL A 12 38.53 14.40 -30.51
C VAL A 12 38.79 14.89 -29.09
N THR A 13 39.26 16.13 -28.91
CA THR A 13 39.49 16.70 -27.58
C THR A 13 38.19 16.96 -26.82
N PHE A 14 37.14 17.43 -27.51
CA PHE A 14 35.80 17.57 -26.92
C PHE A 14 35.15 16.22 -26.58
N PHE A 15 35.33 15.19 -27.42
CA PHE A 15 34.86 13.84 -27.13
C PHE A 15 35.59 13.21 -25.94
N LEU A 16 36.91 13.38 -25.85
CA LEU A 16 37.70 12.88 -24.72
C LEU A 16 37.41 13.64 -23.42
N LEU A 17 37.15 14.94 -23.46
CA LEU A 17 36.69 15.71 -22.29
C LEU A 17 35.28 15.29 -21.84
N ALA A 18 34.36 15.01 -22.77
CA ALA A 18 33.02 14.51 -22.43
C ALA A 18 33.06 13.11 -21.78
N ILE A 19 33.93 12.22 -22.28
CA ILE A 19 34.15 10.88 -21.70
C ILE A 19 34.87 10.98 -20.34
N ALA A 20 35.80 11.92 -20.16
CA ALA A 20 36.48 12.13 -18.89
C ALA A 20 35.55 12.75 -17.82
N CYS A 21 34.71 13.73 -18.19
CA CYS A 21 33.75 14.37 -17.28
C CYS A 21 32.64 13.40 -16.84
N THR A 22 32.15 12.52 -17.71
CA THR A 22 31.17 11.48 -17.34
C THR A 22 31.76 10.43 -16.39
N LYS A 23 33.02 10.02 -16.59
CA LYS A 23 33.74 9.12 -15.66
C LYS A 23 34.05 9.77 -14.30
N LEU A 24 34.38 11.06 -14.26
CA LEU A 24 34.64 11.80 -13.01
C LEU A 24 33.36 12.13 -12.22
N TYR A 25 32.22 12.32 -12.90
CA TYR A 25 30.92 12.44 -12.22
C TYR A 25 30.40 11.09 -11.68
N ALA A 26 30.63 9.99 -12.41
CA ALA A 26 30.28 8.64 -11.94
C ALA A 26 31.15 8.16 -10.75
N SER A 27 32.41 8.61 -10.65
CA SER A 27 33.31 8.23 -9.56
C SER A 27 33.04 8.96 -8.24
N SER A 28 32.39 10.13 -8.27
CA SER A 28 32.06 10.92 -7.07
C SER A 28 30.71 10.58 -6.44
N THR A 29 29.87 9.77 -7.10
CA THR A 29 28.51 9.44 -6.65
C THR A 29 28.22 7.94 -6.52
N SER A 30 29.14 7.05 -6.89
CA SER A 30 29.01 5.57 -6.76
C SER A 30 28.60 5.12 -5.34
N PRO A 31 27.72 4.10 -5.20
CA PRO A 31 27.48 3.47 -3.91
C PRO A 31 28.80 3.06 -3.29
N SER A 32 29.13 3.66 -2.15
CA SER A 32 30.30 3.20 -1.39
C SER A 32 30.07 1.73 -1.05
N GLN A 33 31.07 0.88 -1.27
CA GLN A 33 30.99 -0.55 -0.93
C GLN A 33 30.35 -0.77 0.46
N GLY A 34 29.52 -1.80 0.58
CA GLY A 34 28.87 -2.15 1.83
C GLY A 34 27.41 -2.59 1.69
N SER A 35 26.76 -2.76 2.84
CA SER A 35 25.39 -3.24 2.94
C SER A 35 24.38 -2.11 3.10
N TYR A 36 23.32 -2.17 2.31
CA TYR A 36 22.21 -1.24 2.23
C TYR A 36 20.89 -2.00 2.33
N PHE A 37 19.83 -1.28 2.67
CA PHE A 37 18.46 -1.74 2.59
C PHE A 37 17.68 -0.81 1.66
N LEU A 38 16.96 -1.41 0.72
CA LEU A 38 15.89 -0.77 -0.04
C LEU A 38 14.58 -1.26 0.59
N ILE A 39 13.87 -0.38 1.28
CA ILE A 39 12.71 -0.73 2.13
C ILE A 39 11.48 -0.06 1.55
N ASP A 40 10.56 -0.86 1.00
CA ASP A 40 9.31 -0.36 0.48
C ASP A 40 8.46 0.28 1.60
N THR A 41 7.85 1.43 1.29
CA THR A 41 7.03 2.23 2.20
C THR A 41 5.53 1.96 2.08
N GLY A 42 5.07 1.48 0.92
CA GLY A 42 3.68 1.11 0.66
C GLY A 42 3.39 -0.39 0.81
N ALA A 43 4.41 -1.23 0.59
CA ALA A 43 4.35 -2.68 0.68
C ALA A 43 5.27 -3.23 1.77
N SER A 44 5.02 -4.48 2.20
CA SER A 44 5.87 -5.19 3.15
C SER A 44 7.10 -5.83 2.48
N GLN A 45 7.75 -5.12 1.56
CA GLN A 45 8.88 -5.62 0.78
C GLN A 45 10.19 -4.96 1.19
N VAL A 46 11.27 -5.74 1.24
CA VAL A 46 12.61 -5.23 1.55
C VAL A 46 13.68 -6.03 0.80
N TYR A 47 14.64 -5.31 0.23
CA TYR A 47 15.84 -5.89 -0.36
C TYR A 47 17.06 -5.45 0.43
N LYS A 48 17.91 -6.39 0.82
CA LYS A 48 19.24 -6.07 1.30
C LYS A 48 20.21 -6.10 0.11
N LEU A 49 20.84 -4.98 -0.16
CA LEU A 49 21.80 -4.82 -1.25
C LEU A 49 23.21 -4.79 -0.67
N ASN A 50 24.09 -5.68 -1.12
CA ASN A 50 25.49 -5.71 -0.67
C ASN A 50 26.42 -5.41 -1.84
N PHE A 51 26.81 -4.14 -1.96
CA PHE A 51 27.68 -3.63 -3.01
C PHE A 51 29.13 -4.05 -2.76
N LYS A 52 29.73 -4.62 -3.79
CA LYS A 52 31.11 -5.12 -3.86
C LYS A 52 31.92 -4.30 -4.88
N PRO A 53 33.25 -4.53 -4.96
CA PRO A 53 34.05 -4.06 -6.10
C PRO A 53 33.48 -4.50 -7.45
N ASP A 54 33.97 -3.88 -8.52
CA ASP A 54 33.73 -4.30 -9.92
C ASP A 54 32.25 -4.35 -10.31
N ASN A 55 31.48 -3.36 -9.87
CA ASN A 55 30.05 -3.22 -10.19
C ASN A 55 29.18 -4.42 -9.77
N GLN A 56 29.65 -5.23 -8.82
CA GLN A 56 28.88 -6.35 -8.30
C GLN A 56 27.99 -5.93 -7.13
N VAL A 57 26.77 -6.46 -7.08
CA VAL A 57 25.88 -6.35 -5.92
C VAL A 57 25.25 -7.71 -5.64
N ILE A 58 25.10 -8.06 -4.36
CA ILE A 58 24.25 -9.19 -3.96
C ILE A 58 22.93 -8.61 -3.52
N VAL A 59 21.85 -9.01 -4.19
CA VAL A 59 20.48 -8.71 -3.79
C VAL A 59 19.98 -9.85 -2.92
N SER A 60 19.54 -9.53 -1.70
CA SER A 60 18.96 -10.51 -0.78
C SER A 60 17.52 -10.14 -0.42
N SER A 61 16.58 -11.02 -0.76
CA SER A 61 15.21 -11.01 -0.22
C SER A 61 14.95 -12.36 0.48
N ASP A 62 14.36 -13.34 -0.22
CA ASP A 62 14.20 -14.73 0.22
C ASP A 62 15.46 -15.58 -0.02
N PHE A 63 16.22 -15.22 -1.06
CA PHE A 63 17.49 -15.83 -1.43
C PHE A 63 18.52 -14.75 -1.76
N ASN A 64 19.79 -15.14 -1.85
CA ASN A 64 20.85 -14.27 -2.32
C ASN A 64 21.03 -14.47 -3.82
N VAL A 65 20.89 -13.40 -4.59
CA VAL A 65 21.08 -13.41 -6.03
C VAL A 65 22.21 -12.43 -6.37
N PRO A 66 23.31 -12.90 -7.01
CA PRO A 66 24.29 -12.01 -7.59
C PRO A 66 23.64 -11.11 -8.65
N ALA A 67 24.15 -9.90 -8.78
CA ALA A 67 23.66 -8.93 -9.74
C ALA A 67 24.82 -8.03 -10.18
N GLN A 68 24.69 -7.47 -11.36
CA GLN A 68 25.54 -6.39 -11.84
C GLN A 68 24.77 -5.09 -11.69
N TRP A 69 25.45 -4.05 -11.21
CA TRP A 69 24.84 -2.73 -11.13
C TRP A 69 25.49 -1.76 -12.09
N GLN A 70 24.68 -0.89 -12.67
CA GLN A 70 25.14 0.15 -13.59
C GLN A 70 24.43 1.46 -13.30
N TRP A 71 25.13 2.56 -13.59
CA TRP A 71 24.53 3.89 -13.57
C TRP A 71 23.65 4.07 -14.80
N GLN A 72 22.43 4.52 -14.55
CA GLN A 72 21.53 5.04 -15.58
C GLN A 72 21.51 6.57 -15.52
N SER A 73 20.75 7.20 -16.42
CA SER A 73 20.51 8.64 -16.40
C SER A 73 19.91 9.07 -15.05
N GLN A 74 20.00 10.38 -14.73
CA GLN A 74 19.35 10.98 -13.56
C GLN A 74 19.72 10.38 -12.18
N GLN A 75 20.93 9.85 -12.02
CA GLN A 75 21.42 9.26 -10.74
C GLN A 75 20.64 8.02 -10.29
N GLN A 76 20.07 7.29 -11.24
CA GLN A 76 19.45 6.00 -10.99
C GLN A 76 20.48 4.88 -11.11
N ILE A 77 20.43 3.92 -10.20
CA ILE A 77 21.18 2.66 -10.26
C ILE A 77 20.22 1.59 -10.72
N LEU A 78 20.61 0.84 -11.76
CA LEU A 78 19.96 -0.41 -12.13
C LEU A 78 20.81 -1.58 -11.65
N ALA A 79 20.24 -2.47 -10.83
CA ALA A 79 20.82 -3.74 -10.43
C ALA A 79 20.12 -4.88 -11.16
N GLU A 80 20.79 -5.48 -12.15
CA GLU A 80 20.28 -6.60 -12.97
C GLU A 80 20.69 -7.91 -12.32
N LEU A 81 19.70 -8.75 -12.00
CA LEU A 81 19.93 -10.04 -11.37
C LEU A 81 20.56 -11.02 -12.37
N SER A 82 21.53 -11.81 -11.90
CA SER A 82 22.15 -12.85 -12.73
C SER A 82 21.20 -13.99 -13.08
N GLN A 83 20.11 -14.11 -12.33
CA GLN A 83 19.02 -15.06 -12.56
C GLN A 83 17.71 -14.46 -12.01
N PRO A 84 16.56 -14.71 -12.67
CA PRO A 84 15.26 -14.27 -12.16
C PRO A 84 14.96 -14.86 -10.77
N GLN A 85 14.22 -14.12 -9.96
CA GLN A 85 13.81 -14.56 -8.63
C GLN A 85 12.28 -14.60 -8.52
N ASP A 86 11.71 -15.78 -8.32
CA ASP A 86 10.27 -15.96 -8.09
C ASP A 86 9.78 -15.06 -6.95
N GLN A 87 8.72 -14.30 -7.21
CA GLN A 87 8.03 -13.46 -6.23
C GLN A 87 6.70 -14.09 -5.82
N TYR A 88 5.89 -14.54 -6.79
CA TYR A 88 4.62 -15.21 -6.57
C TYR A 88 4.23 -16.09 -7.77
N GLU A 89 3.38 -17.09 -7.49
CA GLU A 89 2.84 -18.06 -8.45
C GLU A 89 1.33 -17.88 -8.53
N VAL A 90 0.78 -17.84 -9.75
CA VAL A 90 -0.64 -17.74 -10.05
C VAL A 90 -1.03 -18.97 -10.85
N GLN A 91 -1.87 -19.82 -10.25
CA GLN A 91 -2.46 -20.96 -10.94
C GLN A 91 -3.78 -20.52 -11.57
N MET A 92 -3.85 -20.53 -12.90
CA MET A 92 -5.05 -20.18 -13.66
C MET A 92 -5.95 -21.40 -13.91
N SER A 93 -5.35 -22.58 -14.07
CA SER A 93 -6.05 -23.86 -14.18
C SER A 93 -5.18 -25.03 -13.69
N GLU A 94 -5.68 -26.27 -13.76
CA GLU A 94 -4.93 -27.46 -13.35
C GLU A 94 -3.59 -27.63 -14.10
N HIS A 95 -3.47 -27.08 -15.32
CA HIS A 95 -2.30 -27.22 -16.19
C HIS A 95 -1.73 -25.89 -16.68
N GLU A 96 -2.07 -24.80 -15.98
CA GLU A 96 -1.66 -23.46 -16.39
C GLU A 96 -1.25 -22.64 -15.18
N THR A 97 0.06 -22.44 -15.06
CA THR A 97 0.67 -21.77 -13.93
C THR A 97 1.64 -20.70 -14.43
N TYR A 98 1.46 -19.48 -13.92
CA TYR A 98 2.32 -18.34 -14.21
C TYR A 98 3.13 -17.96 -12.98
N ILE A 99 4.43 -17.78 -13.16
CA ILE A 99 5.36 -17.36 -12.10
C ILE A 99 5.83 -15.95 -12.42
N HIS A 100 5.59 -15.01 -11.50
CA HIS A 100 6.07 -13.65 -11.62
C HIS A 100 7.45 -13.56 -10.97
N GLN A 101 8.47 -13.24 -11.78
CA GLN A 101 9.87 -13.27 -11.37
C GLN A 101 10.49 -11.88 -11.45
N LEU A 102 11.21 -11.49 -10.40
CA LEU A 102 12.02 -10.27 -10.37
C LEU A 102 13.29 -10.50 -11.19
N THR A 103 13.60 -9.59 -12.11
CA THR A 103 14.81 -9.64 -12.95
C THR A 103 15.78 -8.49 -12.65
N GLY A 104 15.30 -7.41 -12.04
CA GLY A 104 16.14 -6.28 -11.66
C GLY A 104 15.47 -5.26 -10.77
N LEU A 105 16.26 -4.32 -10.25
CA LEU A 105 15.80 -3.20 -9.43
C LEU A 105 16.44 -1.91 -9.93
N SER A 106 15.64 -0.88 -10.20
CA SER A 106 16.14 0.48 -10.43
C SER A 106 15.77 1.42 -9.28
N PHE A 107 16.70 2.23 -8.78
CA PHE A 107 16.45 3.14 -7.66
C PHE A 107 17.44 4.31 -7.63
N ASN A 108 17.02 5.43 -7.04
CA ASN A 108 17.87 6.60 -6.88
C ASN A 108 18.77 6.49 -5.64
N TYR A 109 20.01 6.97 -5.77
CA TYR A 109 21.04 6.86 -4.73
C TYR A 109 21.03 8.00 -3.69
N ASN A 110 20.34 9.11 -3.94
CA ASN A 110 20.25 10.19 -2.97
C ASN A 110 19.49 9.73 -1.72
N THR A 111 19.98 10.10 -0.54
CA THR A 111 19.77 9.33 0.68
C THR A 111 18.70 9.88 1.63
N GLN A 112 18.10 8.98 2.41
CA GLN A 112 17.21 9.17 3.59
C GLN A 112 15.79 9.70 3.33
N GLU A 113 15.50 10.23 2.15
CA GLU A 113 14.14 10.58 1.76
C GLU A 113 13.47 9.42 1.01
N GLN A 114 12.15 9.52 0.89
CA GLN A 114 11.33 8.56 0.17
C GLN A 114 11.55 8.79 -1.33
N HIS A 115 11.97 7.74 -2.04
CA HIS A 115 12.29 7.81 -3.46
C HIS A 115 11.54 6.74 -4.23
N GLN A 116 11.23 7.05 -5.48
CA GLN A 116 10.72 6.08 -6.42
C GLN A 116 11.78 5.02 -6.70
N TYR A 117 11.36 3.76 -6.69
CA TYR A 117 12.11 2.62 -7.17
C TYR A 117 11.22 1.79 -8.10
N THR A 118 11.86 1.04 -8.98
CA THR A 118 11.18 0.23 -9.98
C THR A 118 11.65 -1.21 -9.86
N GLN A 119 10.70 -2.12 -9.71
CA GLN A 119 10.95 -3.55 -9.89
C GLN A 119 10.80 -3.89 -11.37
N HIS A 120 11.77 -4.60 -11.92
CA HIS A 120 11.68 -5.15 -13.27
C HIS A 120 11.25 -6.61 -13.16
N MET A 121 10.16 -6.97 -13.82
CA MET A 121 9.48 -8.24 -13.66
C MET A 121 9.34 -8.95 -15.00
N GLN A 122 9.32 -10.29 -14.96
CA GLN A 122 8.90 -11.13 -16.08
C GLN A 122 7.82 -12.13 -15.62
N VAL A 123 7.00 -12.57 -16.55
CA VAL A 123 6.00 -13.63 -16.34
C VAL A 123 6.51 -14.89 -17.05
N TRP A 124 6.74 -15.95 -16.27
CA TRP A 124 7.17 -17.25 -16.76
C TRP A 124 6.00 -18.24 -16.76
N HIS A 125 5.66 -18.80 -17.91
CA HIS A 125 4.70 -19.89 -18.00
C HIS A 125 5.39 -21.19 -17.62
N LYS A 126 4.98 -21.78 -16.49
CA LYS A 126 5.64 -22.94 -15.88
C LYS A 126 5.59 -24.19 -16.75
N GLU A 127 4.45 -24.51 -17.33
CA GLU A 127 4.28 -25.72 -18.15
C GLU A 127 4.92 -25.56 -19.53
N ALA A 128 4.76 -24.40 -20.17
CA ALA A 128 5.38 -24.10 -21.47
C ALA A 128 6.88 -23.77 -21.38
N GLN A 129 7.42 -23.55 -20.18
CA GLN A 129 8.83 -23.23 -19.92
C GLN A 129 9.35 -22.02 -20.73
N MET A 130 8.57 -20.93 -20.74
CA MET A 130 8.92 -19.71 -21.48
C MET A 130 8.48 -18.44 -20.79
N VAL A 131 9.19 -17.34 -21.05
CA VAL A 131 8.74 -15.99 -20.70
C VAL A 131 7.62 -15.60 -21.67
N VAL A 132 6.48 -15.16 -21.12
CA VAL A 132 5.32 -14.72 -21.89
C VAL A 132 5.10 -13.22 -21.84
N ASP A 133 5.64 -12.54 -20.83
CA ASP A 133 5.51 -11.09 -20.68
C ASP A 133 6.62 -10.49 -19.78
N THR A 134 6.82 -9.17 -19.87
CA THR A 134 7.71 -8.38 -19.02
C THR A 134 7.05 -7.05 -18.68
N TYR A 135 7.12 -6.64 -17.41
CA TYR A 135 6.53 -5.41 -16.95
C TYR A 135 7.37 -4.79 -15.84
N THR A 136 7.05 -3.54 -15.48
CA THR A 136 7.69 -2.86 -14.36
C THR A 136 6.67 -2.47 -13.31
N VAL A 137 7.10 -2.44 -12.05
CA VAL A 137 6.28 -2.02 -10.92
C VAL A 137 6.98 -0.86 -10.22
N PRO A 138 6.51 0.40 -10.41
CA PRO A 138 7.00 1.53 -9.63
C PRO A 138 6.45 1.49 -8.20
N SER A 139 7.26 1.87 -7.23
CA SER A 139 6.88 1.99 -5.83
C SER A 139 7.80 2.98 -5.10
N GLU A 140 7.50 3.30 -3.85
CA GLU A 140 8.27 4.20 -3.02
C GLU A 140 9.05 3.45 -1.96
N ALA A 141 10.35 3.72 -1.86
CA ALA A 141 11.23 3.09 -0.89
C ALA A 141 12.15 4.08 -0.19
N ILE A 142 12.63 3.65 0.97
CA ILE A 142 13.71 4.30 1.69
C ILE A 142 14.99 3.50 1.43
N PHE A 143 16.03 4.18 0.94
CA PHE A 143 17.35 3.59 0.73
C PHE A 143 18.32 3.98 1.87
N LEU A 144 18.76 2.98 2.65
CA LEU A 144 19.52 3.19 3.88
C LEU A 144 20.77 2.33 3.98
N LYS A 145 21.91 2.94 4.33
CA LYS A 145 23.12 2.18 4.71
C LYS A 145 22.86 1.44 6.02
N GLN A 146 23.28 0.16 6.11
CA GLN A 146 23.11 -0.65 7.32
C GLN A 146 23.68 0.02 8.58
N ARG A 147 24.74 0.84 8.45
CA ARG A 147 25.34 1.58 9.58
C ARG A 147 24.44 2.70 10.14
N GLN A 148 23.54 3.24 9.31
CA GLN A 148 22.60 4.31 9.66
C GLN A 148 21.38 3.80 10.46
N LEU A 149 21.18 2.48 10.54
CA LEU A 149 20.13 1.88 11.37
C LEU A 149 20.25 2.35 12.83
N LYS A 150 19.10 2.57 13.47
CA LYS A 150 19.02 3.18 14.79
C LYS A 150 19.41 2.18 15.89
N LYS A 151 19.73 2.71 17.07
CA LYS A 151 19.94 1.92 18.29
C LYS A 151 18.59 1.62 18.94
N TRP A 152 18.49 0.49 19.63
CA TRP A 152 17.33 0.18 20.47
C TRP A 152 17.27 1.15 21.65
N ARG A 153 16.11 1.80 21.80
CA ARG A 153 15.78 2.69 22.91
C ARG A 153 14.48 2.27 23.63
N ALA A 154 13.64 1.48 22.96
CA ALA A 154 12.39 1.01 23.52
C ALA A 154 12.63 0.06 24.70
N HIS A 155 11.85 0.24 25.77
CA HIS A 155 11.75 -0.69 26.88
C HIS A 155 10.80 -1.82 26.50
N LEU A 156 11.33 -3.03 26.27
CA LEU A 156 10.55 -4.15 25.74
C LEU A 156 9.76 -4.91 26.80
N VAL A 157 10.26 -4.94 28.04
CA VAL A 157 9.86 -5.91 29.05
C VAL A 157 8.53 -5.54 29.71
N ASN A 158 7.76 -6.57 30.09
CA ASN A 158 6.44 -6.49 30.72
C ASN A 158 5.41 -5.73 29.87
N LYS A 159 5.61 -5.78 28.55
CA LYS A 159 4.75 -5.17 27.54
C LYS A 159 4.45 -6.18 26.46
N THR A 160 3.28 -6.03 25.86
CA THR A 160 2.86 -6.81 24.71
C THR A 160 3.10 -5.99 23.45
N TRP A 161 3.74 -6.61 22.46
CA TRP A 161 4.10 -5.98 21.20
C TRP A 161 3.46 -6.74 20.05
N GLU A 162 2.75 -6.04 19.18
CA GLU A 162 2.33 -6.61 17.90
C GLU A 162 3.47 -6.42 16.90
N ILE A 163 3.99 -7.52 16.34
CA ILE A 163 5.11 -7.48 15.39
C ILE A 163 4.64 -7.97 14.03
N ALA A 164 4.72 -7.11 13.02
CA ALA A 164 4.29 -7.43 11.66
C ALA A 164 5.13 -8.54 11.00
N ASN A 165 4.49 -9.37 10.17
CA ASN A 165 5.13 -10.31 9.24
C ASN A 165 6.04 -11.38 9.89
N ILE A 166 5.91 -11.64 11.20
CA ILE A 166 6.70 -12.67 11.89
C ILE A 166 6.03 -14.05 11.85
N ASP A 167 4.74 -14.09 11.55
CA ASP A 167 3.95 -15.31 11.47
C ASP A 167 3.45 -15.59 10.03
N GLU A 168 2.95 -16.80 9.82
CA GLU A 168 2.47 -17.26 8.50
C GLU A 168 1.18 -18.06 8.68
N VAL A 169 0.12 -17.62 8.00
CA VAL A 169 -1.17 -18.30 7.99
C VAL A 169 -1.14 -19.41 6.98
N THR A 170 -1.58 -20.59 7.41
CA THR A 170 -1.72 -21.79 6.58
C THR A 170 -2.96 -22.54 7.02
N HIS A 171 -3.67 -23.16 6.07
CA HIS A 171 -4.83 -24.02 6.37
C HIS A 171 -4.54 -25.44 5.89
N ALA A 172 -4.81 -26.44 6.73
CA ALA A 172 -4.53 -27.84 6.39
C ALA A 172 -5.33 -28.33 5.17
N ASP A 173 -6.55 -27.82 5.01
CA ASP A 173 -7.47 -28.08 3.89
C ASP A 173 -7.23 -27.17 2.68
N THR A 174 -6.29 -26.22 2.77
CA THR A 174 -5.97 -25.28 1.68
C THR A 174 -4.44 -25.11 1.57
N PRO A 175 -3.71 -26.15 1.16
CA PRO A 175 -2.25 -26.18 1.22
C PRO A 175 -1.56 -25.17 0.29
N TRP A 176 -2.27 -24.67 -0.73
CA TRP A 176 -1.81 -23.61 -1.62
C TRP A 176 -1.86 -22.22 -0.97
N PHE A 177 -2.68 -22.03 0.08
CA PHE A 177 -2.82 -20.73 0.73
C PHE A 177 -1.73 -20.49 1.77
N LYS A 178 -0.98 -19.40 1.58
CA LYS A 178 -0.03 -18.88 2.56
C LYS A 178 -0.10 -17.36 2.58
N SER A 179 -0.21 -16.80 3.78
CA SER A 179 -0.26 -15.35 3.97
C SER A 179 0.60 -14.91 5.14
N ARG A 180 1.19 -13.72 5.02
CA ARG A 180 2.00 -13.13 6.11
C ARG A 180 1.07 -12.61 7.19
N SER A 181 1.41 -12.86 8.45
CA SER A 181 0.66 -12.34 9.59
C SER A 181 1.58 -11.68 10.62
N SER A 182 1.05 -10.69 11.32
CA SER A 182 1.59 -10.26 12.60
C SER A 182 1.29 -11.28 13.69
N ALA A 183 2.06 -11.20 14.78
CA ALA A 183 1.82 -11.96 15.99
C ALA A 183 2.11 -11.08 17.21
N SER A 184 1.44 -11.40 18.31
CA SER A 184 1.60 -10.72 19.59
C SER A 184 2.76 -11.33 20.36
N VAL A 185 3.64 -10.50 20.93
CA VAL A 185 4.86 -10.94 21.60
C VAL A 185 4.99 -10.25 22.95
N THR A 186 5.13 -11.05 24.01
CA THR A 186 5.39 -10.55 25.37
C THR A 186 6.82 -10.88 25.77
N PHE A 187 7.55 -9.89 26.29
CA PHE A 187 8.95 -10.04 26.73
C PHE A 187 9.04 -10.02 28.27
N HIS A 188 9.80 -10.95 28.84
CA HIS A 188 10.11 -11.02 30.28
C HIS A 188 11.58 -10.72 30.57
N GLU A 189 11.88 -10.23 31.77
CA GLU A 189 13.22 -9.74 32.18
C GLU A 189 14.33 -10.81 32.07
N ASN A 190 13.98 -12.08 32.29
CA ASN A 190 14.89 -13.21 32.25
C ASN A 190 15.33 -13.64 30.83
N GLY A 191 15.03 -12.84 29.80
CA GLY A 191 15.31 -13.17 28.40
C GLY A 191 14.37 -14.23 27.81
N LYS A 192 13.27 -14.55 28.49
CA LYS A 192 12.17 -15.36 27.96
C LYS A 192 10.98 -14.49 27.54
N GLY A 193 9.99 -15.09 26.91
CA GLY A 193 8.76 -14.45 26.46
C GLY A 193 7.79 -15.47 25.87
N THR A 194 6.73 -14.95 25.27
CA THR A 194 5.73 -15.76 24.57
C THR A 194 5.38 -15.09 23.24
N VAL A 195 5.17 -15.90 22.20
CA VAL A 195 4.58 -15.49 20.93
C VAL A 195 3.18 -16.10 20.83
N ASN A 196 2.17 -15.27 20.60
CA ASN A 196 0.79 -15.70 20.37
C ASN A 196 0.53 -15.65 18.87
N HIS A 197 0.27 -16.83 18.29
CA HIS A 197 0.11 -17.05 16.87
C HIS A 197 -1.31 -16.76 16.39
N TRP A 198 -1.47 -16.67 15.08
CA TRP A 198 -2.76 -16.40 14.44
C TRP A 198 -3.83 -17.46 14.73
N ASP A 199 -3.43 -18.70 14.97
CA ASP A 199 -4.30 -19.85 15.27
C ASP A 199 -4.58 -20.00 16.78
N ASN A 200 -4.27 -18.98 17.57
CA ASN A 200 -4.34 -18.95 19.03
C ASN A 200 -3.39 -19.93 19.74
N THR A 201 -2.46 -20.56 19.02
CA THR A 201 -1.37 -21.31 19.65
C THR A 201 -0.32 -20.36 20.24
N HIS A 202 0.47 -20.89 21.16
CA HIS A 202 1.47 -20.12 21.88
C HIS A 202 2.83 -20.80 21.76
N SER A 203 3.88 -20.02 21.52
CA SER A 203 5.26 -20.50 21.47
C SER A 203 6.09 -19.82 22.54
N ASP A 204 6.91 -20.60 23.24
CA ASP A 204 7.96 -20.07 24.09
C ASP A 204 8.99 -19.30 23.26
N LEU A 205 9.33 -18.10 23.74
CA LEU A 205 10.32 -17.22 23.15
C LEU A 205 11.54 -17.12 24.04
N THR A 206 12.73 -17.16 23.44
CA THR A 206 13.93 -16.61 24.05
C THR A 206 14.43 -15.42 23.24
N TRP A 207 14.83 -14.36 23.92
CA TRP A 207 15.22 -13.11 23.28
C TRP A 207 16.48 -12.53 23.91
N LYS A 208 17.20 -11.72 23.13
CA LYS A 208 18.34 -10.95 23.60
C LYS A 208 18.59 -9.72 22.76
N LEU A 209 18.98 -8.64 23.44
CA LEU A 209 19.48 -7.44 22.80
C LEU A 209 21.01 -7.52 22.65
N LYS A 210 21.52 -7.38 21.42
CA LYS A 210 22.96 -7.35 21.11
C LYS A 210 23.28 -6.10 20.28
N GLY A 211 23.66 -5.03 20.97
CA GLY A 211 23.93 -3.73 20.34
C GLY A 211 22.69 -3.20 19.61
N LYS A 212 22.76 -3.07 18.28
CA LYS A 212 21.63 -2.61 17.44
C LYS A 212 20.65 -3.72 17.01
N LYS A 213 20.75 -4.93 17.56
CA LYS A 213 19.99 -6.11 17.11
C LYS A 213 19.17 -6.72 18.24
N LEU A 214 17.87 -6.88 18.06
CA LEU A 214 17.04 -7.77 18.86
C LEU A 214 17.01 -9.13 18.18
N VAL A 215 17.36 -10.18 18.92
CA VAL A 215 17.37 -11.56 18.40
C VAL A 215 16.33 -12.36 19.13
N LEU A 216 15.39 -12.94 18.39
CA LEU A 216 14.29 -13.78 18.87
C LEU A 216 14.49 -15.23 18.41
N HIS A 217 14.11 -16.17 19.26
CA HIS A 217 14.12 -17.60 18.98
C HIS A 217 12.87 -18.25 19.55
N TYR A 218 12.08 -18.91 18.70
CA TYR A 218 10.86 -19.63 19.07
C TYR A 218 10.65 -20.84 18.15
N HIS A 219 9.77 -21.76 18.54
CA HIS A 219 9.39 -22.94 17.75
C HIS A 219 7.90 -22.89 17.46
N HIS A 220 7.52 -22.92 16.17
CA HIS A 220 6.12 -22.95 15.74
C HIS A 220 5.98 -23.98 14.61
N ASN A 221 4.96 -24.85 14.66
CA ASN A 221 4.68 -25.88 13.66
C ASN A 221 5.93 -26.70 13.26
N GLU A 222 6.65 -27.23 14.25
CA GLU A 222 7.91 -27.97 14.12
C GLU A 222 9.09 -27.19 13.53
N GLN A 223 8.93 -25.88 13.29
CA GLN A 223 9.97 -25.02 12.74
C GLN A 223 10.65 -24.21 13.82
N SER A 224 11.97 -24.36 13.96
CA SER A 224 12.79 -23.48 14.78
C SER A 224 13.08 -22.18 14.04
N VAL A 225 12.50 -21.08 14.51
CA VAL A 225 12.63 -19.75 13.90
C VAL A 225 13.68 -18.93 14.65
N LYS A 226 14.55 -18.25 13.90
CA LYS A 226 15.42 -17.18 14.41
C LYS A 226 15.09 -15.89 13.68
N LEU A 227 14.69 -14.86 14.44
CA LEU A 227 14.44 -13.53 13.90
C LEU A 227 15.48 -12.55 14.42
N VAL A 228 16.08 -11.75 13.54
CA VAL A 228 17.04 -10.70 13.90
C VAL A 228 16.53 -9.35 13.46
N ILE A 229 15.93 -8.60 14.38
CA ILE A 229 15.27 -7.31 14.14
C ILE A 229 16.28 -6.16 14.30
N ARG A 230 16.21 -5.17 13.40
CA ARG A 230 16.97 -3.93 13.45
C ARG A 230 16.07 -2.74 13.15
N ILE A 231 16.31 -1.65 13.86
CA ILE A 231 15.46 -0.46 13.80
C ILE A 231 15.85 0.40 12.59
N VAL A 232 14.84 0.69 11.78
CA VAL A 232 14.90 1.67 10.69
C VAL A 232 14.57 3.05 11.25
N GLU A 233 13.47 3.12 11.99
CA GLU A 233 12.88 4.35 12.51
C GLU A 233 12.20 4.06 13.86
N ASN A 234 12.26 5.01 14.79
CA ASN A 234 11.48 4.93 16.03
C ASN A 234 10.18 5.71 15.82
N ILE A 235 9.07 5.17 16.31
CA ILE A 235 7.75 5.80 16.30
C ILE A 235 7.50 6.27 17.73
N ASP A 236 8.05 7.44 18.03
CA ASP A 236 8.05 8.05 19.36
C ASP A 236 8.32 7.03 20.48
N ASP A 237 7.39 6.93 21.43
CA ASP A 237 7.39 6.04 22.58
C ASP A 237 6.49 4.81 22.40
N ILE A 238 5.83 4.66 21.25
CA ILE A 238 4.80 3.63 21.01
C ILE A 238 5.25 2.50 20.09
N GLY A 239 6.35 2.66 19.37
CA GLY A 239 6.71 1.67 18.36
C GLY A 239 7.99 1.93 17.60
N LEU A 240 8.19 1.12 16.56
CA LEU A 240 9.30 1.26 15.62
C LEU A 240 8.97 0.62 14.27
N ARG A 241 9.62 1.11 13.22
CA ARG A 241 9.72 0.42 11.93
C ARG A 241 11.02 -0.36 11.88
N PHE A 242 10.98 -1.58 11.35
CA PHE A 242 12.14 -2.45 11.35
C PHE A 242 12.43 -3.11 10.00
N VAL A 243 13.65 -3.62 9.89
CA VAL A 243 14.01 -4.70 8.97
C VAL A 243 14.50 -5.88 9.79
N ALA A 244 14.11 -7.09 9.41
CA ALA A 244 14.49 -8.29 10.12
C ALA A 244 14.89 -9.41 9.17
N LYS A 245 15.87 -10.21 9.61
CA LYS A 245 16.24 -11.45 8.95
C LYS A 245 15.55 -12.61 9.67
N LYS A 246 14.59 -13.26 9.02
CA LYS A 246 13.91 -14.48 9.51
C LYS A 246 14.63 -15.69 8.93
N VAL A 247 15.18 -16.54 9.79
CA VAL A 247 15.92 -17.74 9.41
C VAL A 247 15.19 -18.96 9.97
N ASN A 248 14.82 -19.89 9.08
CA ASN A 248 14.44 -21.23 9.51
C ASN A 248 15.73 -22.00 9.80
N LYS A 249 15.94 -22.46 11.04
CA LYS A 249 17.21 -23.12 11.40
C LYS A 249 17.38 -24.48 10.74
N LYS A 250 16.29 -25.18 10.41
CA LYS A 250 16.31 -26.52 9.79
C LYS A 250 16.69 -26.42 8.32
N SER A 251 15.98 -25.59 7.55
CA SER A 251 16.29 -25.41 6.12
C SER A 251 17.46 -24.46 5.86
N LYS A 252 17.89 -23.68 6.86
CA LYS A 252 18.85 -22.55 6.74
C LYS A 252 18.42 -21.45 5.76
N GLN A 253 17.21 -21.54 5.20
CA GLN A 253 16.64 -20.50 4.35
C GLN A 253 16.43 -19.23 5.18
N ALA A 254 16.73 -18.09 4.57
CA ALA A 254 16.67 -16.81 5.25
C ALA A 254 15.96 -15.77 4.39
N LYS A 255 14.82 -15.27 4.89
CA LYS A 255 14.08 -14.18 4.28
C LYS A 255 14.28 -12.86 5.01
N TRP A 256 14.29 -11.76 4.26
CA TRP A 256 14.20 -10.42 4.82
C TRP A 256 12.76 -9.97 4.88
N ILE A 257 12.35 -9.44 6.02
CA ILE A 257 11.02 -8.88 6.24
C ILE A 257 11.15 -7.45 6.78
N THR A 258 10.11 -6.65 6.57
CA THR A 258 9.97 -5.31 7.15
C THR A 258 8.55 -5.15 7.68
N GLY A 259 8.36 -4.16 8.54
CA GLY A 259 7.06 -3.82 9.08
C GLY A 259 7.18 -3.00 10.36
N TYR A 260 6.06 -2.91 11.06
CA TYR A 260 5.94 -2.22 12.33
C TYR A 260 6.05 -3.20 13.50
N MET A 261 6.65 -2.73 14.58
CA MET A 261 6.58 -3.34 15.90
C MET A 261 5.99 -2.28 16.81
N ILE A 262 4.73 -2.47 17.20
CA ILE A 262 3.94 -1.49 17.95
C ILE A 262 3.64 -2.07 19.33
N GLU A 263 3.88 -1.28 20.37
CA GLU A 263 3.47 -1.60 21.72
C GLU A 263 1.94 -1.56 21.79
N LYS A 264 1.32 -2.65 22.24
CA LYS A 264 -0.12 -2.66 22.50
C LYS A 264 -0.37 -1.85 23.77
N GLN A 265 -1.01 -0.71 23.60
CA GLN A 265 -1.48 0.14 24.69
C GLN A 265 -2.85 -0.36 25.16
N ASP A 266 -3.19 -0.09 26.42
CA ASP A 266 -4.53 -0.35 26.95
C ASP A 266 -5.51 0.74 26.49
N ILE A 267 -5.77 0.75 25.18
CA ILE A 267 -6.67 1.67 24.51
C ILE A 267 -7.61 0.88 23.60
N ALA A 268 -8.84 1.34 23.51
CA ALA A 268 -9.90 0.74 22.72
C ALA A 268 -10.42 1.75 21.68
N LEU A 269 -10.95 1.27 20.55
CA LEU A 269 -11.70 2.14 19.67
C LEU A 269 -13.02 2.50 20.34
N THR A 270 -13.33 3.80 20.36
CA THR A 270 -14.62 4.34 20.79
C THR A 270 -15.39 4.85 19.57
N TYR A 271 -16.71 5.00 19.70
CA TYR A 271 -17.54 5.49 18.58
C TYR A 271 -17.14 6.91 18.15
N GLU A 272 -16.67 7.73 19.08
CA GLU A 272 -16.21 9.08 18.80
C GLU A 272 -14.89 9.09 18.02
N GLN A 273 -14.03 8.08 18.23
CA GLN A 273 -12.73 7.96 17.57
C GLN A 273 -12.79 7.27 16.20
N ILE A 274 -13.94 6.69 15.83
CA ILE A 274 -14.13 6.15 14.48
C ILE A 274 -14.66 7.23 13.53
N VAL A 275 -15.44 8.18 14.02
CA VAL A 275 -16.14 9.20 13.22
C VAL A 275 -15.17 10.19 12.57
N GLY A 276 -15.21 10.32 11.25
CA GLY A 276 -14.29 11.17 10.48
C GLY A 276 -13.62 10.41 9.35
N GLN A 277 -12.59 11.01 8.76
CA GLN A 277 -11.87 10.43 7.63
C GLN A 277 -10.64 9.65 8.08
N TRP A 278 -10.54 8.40 7.61
CA TRP A 278 -9.41 7.52 7.84
C TRP A 278 -8.62 7.34 6.55
N ARG A 279 -7.45 7.97 6.46
CA ARG A 279 -6.60 7.93 5.26
C ARG A 279 -5.43 6.97 5.44
N LYS A 280 -5.29 6.04 4.51
CA LYS A 280 -4.13 5.15 4.36
C LYS A 280 -3.01 5.86 3.61
N SER A 281 -1.78 5.39 3.77
CA SER A 281 -0.60 5.94 3.09
C SER A 281 -0.69 5.92 1.56
N ASN A 282 -1.44 4.99 0.99
CA ASN A 282 -1.69 4.88 -0.45
C ASN A 282 -2.79 5.83 -0.97
N GLY A 283 -3.20 6.82 -0.16
CA GLY A 283 -4.22 7.80 -0.53
C GLY A 283 -5.66 7.30 -0.45
N ARG A 284 -5.91 5.99 -0.25
CA ARG A 284 -7.26 5.47 0.00
C ARG A 284 -7.77 5.99 1.34
N PHE A 285 -9.01 6.43 1.40
CA PHE A 285 -9.63 6.91 2.63
C PHE A 285 -10.94 6.19 2.91
N HIS A 286 -11.48 6.32 4.11
CA HIS A 286 -12.83 5.89 4.47
C HIS A 286 -13.45 7.01 5.30
N ASP A 287 -14.62 7.49 4.90
CA ASP A 287 -15.39 8.46 5.69
C ASP A 287 -16.37 7.69 6.57
N TYR A 288 -16.23 7.82 7.88
CA TYR A 288 -17.07 7.17 8.87
C TYR A 288 -18.04 8.17 9.49
N TYR A 289 -19.31 7.80 9.52
CA TYR A 289 -20.40 8.63 10.02
C TYR A 289 -20.87 8.14 11.40
N PRO A 290 -21.44 9.02 12.24
CA PRO A 290 -21.97 8.66 13.57
C PRO A 290 -23.03 7.54 13.60
N ASP A 291 -23.74 7.30 12.50
CA ASP A 291 -24.68 6.17 12.36
C ASP A 291 -23.99 4.86 11.96
N GLN A 292 -22.65 4.81 12.07
CA GLN A 292 -21.79 3.63 11.89
C GLN A 292 -21.72 3.13 10.45
N ILE A 293 -22.11 3.99 9.49
CA ILE A 293 -21.89 3.75 8.08
C ILE A 293 -20.51 4.29 7.72
N ALA A 294 -19.73 3.51 6.97
CA ALA A 294 -18.48 3.94 6.38
C ALA A 294 -18.54 3.87 4.86
N VAL A 295 -18.00 4.90 4.22
CA VAL A 295 -17.92 5.04 2.76
C VAL A 295 -16.43 5.06 2.37
N ALA A 296 -15.96 4.00 1.71
CA ALA A 296 -14.55 3.85 1.31
C ALA A 296 -14.15 4.74 0.12
N SER A 297 -15.13 5.23 -0.62
CA SER A 297 -15.07 6.36 -1.56
C SER A 297 -16.50 6.60 -2.08
N VAL A 298 -16.73 7.74 -2.73
CA VAL A 298 -18.02 8.04 -3.40
C VAL A 298 -18.47 6.97 -4.44
N ALA A 299 -17.54 6.14 -4.90
CA ALA A 299 -17.75 5.12 -5.92
C ALA A 299 -17.86 3.69 -5.38
N ASN A 300 -17.40 3.45 -4.14
CA ASN A 300 -17.36 2.12 -3.54
C ASN A 300 -18.54 1.92 -2.59
N THR A 301 -19.10 0.72 -2.57
CA THR A 301 -20.26 0.39 -1.72
C THR A 301 -20.02 0.79 -0.28
N ALA A 302 -21.00 1.49 0.28
CA ALA A 302 -20.99 1.80 1.70
C ALA A 302 -21.04 0.50 2.51
N SER A 303 -20.79 0.64 3.80
CA SER A 303 -20.77 -0.51 4.69
C SER A 303 -21.14 -0.14 6.09
N LYS A 304 -21.76 -1.09 6.78
CA LYS A 304 -22.07 -0.95 8.19
C LYS A 304 -20.96 -1.55 9.03
N TRP A 305 -20.49 -0.75 9.97
CA TRP A 305 -19.47 -1.14 10.92
C TRP A 305 -20.07 -1.14 12.32
N LYS A 306 -19.49 -1.91 13.23
CA LYS A 306 -19.91 -2.00 14.62
C LYS A 306 -18.71 -2.19 15.52
N LEU A 307 -18.77 -1.67 16.74
CA LEU A 307 -17.84 -2.09 17.78
C LEU A 307 -18.35 -3.40 18.38
N ASN A 308 -17.49 -4.41 18.43
CA ASN A 308 -17.80 -5.67 19.12
C ASN A 308 -17.58 -5.52 20.64
N HIS A 309 -17.85 -6.58 21.40
CA HIS A 309 -17.68 -6.61 22.86
C HIS A 309 -16.21 -6.43 23.33
N LEU A 310 -15.25 -6.51 22.42
CA LEU A 310 -13.82 -6.27 22.66
C LEU A 310 -13.40 -4.86 22.23
N ASN A 311 -14.36 -3.98 21.89
CA ASN A 311 -14.12 -2.65 21.31
C ASN A 311 -13.25 -2.68 20.04
N GLN A 312 -13.34 -3.78 19.28
CA GLN A 312 -12.78 -3.86 17.95
C GLN A 312 -13.85 -3.41 16.96
N LEU A 313 -13.41 -2.64 15.98
CA LEU A 313 -14.25 -2.18 14.90
C LEU A 313 -14.37 -3.31 13.86
N VAL A 314 -15.60 -3.76 13.60
CA VAL A 314 -15.92 -4.94 12.79
C VAL A 314 -16.87 -4.56 11.65
N ARG A 315 -16.66 -5.15 10.48
CA ARG A 315 -17.55 -5.03 9.31
C ARG A 315 -17.72 -6.39 8.66
N GLU A 316 -18.95 -6.71 8.25
CA GLU A 316 -19.26 -7.84 7.39
C GLU A 316 -19.42 -7.38 5.94
N LYS A 317 -18.96 -8.18 4.98
CA LYS A 317 -19.28 -8.06 3.56
C LYS A 317 -20.40 -9.03 3.25
N LEU A 318 -21.56 -8.48 2.86
CA LEU A 318 -22.71 -9.26 2.46
C LEU A 318 -22.72 -9.41 0.94
N ASP A 319 -22.78 -10.64 0.46
CA ASP A 319 -22.95 -10.95 -0.95
C ASP A 319 -24.31 -11.63 -1.17
N HIS A 320 -25.03 -11.16 -2.19
CA HIS A 320 -26.24 -11.77 -2.71
C HIS A 320 -25.89 -12.60 -3.95
N PRO A 321 -26.33 -13.87 -4.08
CA PRO A 321 -25.93 -14.75 -5.18
C PRO A 321 -26.15 -14.20 -6.60
N GLU A 322 -27.14 -13.33 -6.79
CA GLU A 322 -27.47 -12.75 -8.11
C GLU A 322 -27.06 -11.27 -8.25
N GLN A 323 -26.86 -10.56 -7.14
CA GLN A 323 -26.64 -9.10 -7.17
C GLN A 323 -25.21 -8.72 -6.79
N GLY A 324 -24.39 -9.69 -6.35
CA GLY A 324 -23.05 -9.42 -5.85
C GLY A 324 -23.08 -8.74 -4.48
N THR A 325 -22.12 -7.86 -4.22
CA THR A 325 -21.97 -7.20 -2.92
C THR A 325 -23.06 -6.15 -2.67
N VAL A 326 -23.76 -6.29 -1.55
CA VAL A 326 -24.86 -5.40 -1.14
C VAL A 326 -24.62 -4.82 0.25
N LEU A 327 -25.12 -3.60 0.51
CA LEU A 327 -25.06 -2.99 1.84
C LEU A 327 -26.08 -3.62 2.80
N ASN A 328 -27.32 -3.74 2.33
CA ASN A 328 -28.43 -4.37 3.04
C ASN A 328 -28.94 -5.52 2.18
N CYS A 329 -29.24 -6.67 2.78
CA CYS A 329 -29.80 -7.76 2.01
C CYS A 329 -31.24 -7.43 1.58
N PRO A 330 -31.57 -7.48 0.28
CA PRO A 330 -32.92 -7.21 -0.20
C PRO A 330 -33.92 -8.33 0.15
N ASP A 331 -33.41 -9.53 0.45
CA ASP A 331 -34.19 -10.72 0.79
C ASP A 331 -33.43 -11.57 1.83
N ASN A 332 -33.72 -12.87 1.94
CA ASN A 332 -33.05 -13.77 2.90
C ASN A 332 -31.93 -14.61 2.28
N ARG A 333 -31.45 -14.28 1.07
CA ARG A 333 -30.47 -15.09 0.33
C ARG A 333 -29.03 -14.64 0.48
N CYS A 334 -28.77 -13.48 1.10
CA CYS A 334 -27.40 -13.03 1.30
C CYS A 334 -26.68 -13.86 2.34
N TYR A 335 -25.36 -13.92 2.18
CA TYR A 335 -24.44 -14.54 3.13
C TYR A 335 -23.25 -13.61 3.37
N VAL A 336 -22.54 -13.84 4.48
CA VAL A 336 -21.31 -13.12 4.79
C VAL A 336 -20.17 -13.78 4.05
N SER A 337 -19.55 -13.09 3.10
CA SER A 337 -18.39 -13.61 2.34
C SER A 337 -17.06 -13.20 2.95
N CYS A 338 -17.05 -12.08 3.70
CA CYS A 338 -15.89 -11.63 4.45
C CYS A 338 -16.27 -10.95 5.77
N GLU A 339 -15.42 -11.09 6.78
CA GLU A 339 -15.48 -10.33 8.04
C GLU A 339 -14.16 -9.58 8.24
N PHE A 340 -14.22 -8.29 8.50
CA PHE A 340 -13.07 -7.43 8.73
C PHE A 340 -13.03 -6.98 10.18
N PHE A 341 -11.83 -6.97 10.77
CA PHE A 341 -11.61 -6.65 12.17
C PHE A 341 -10.46 -5.65 12.31
N TYR A 342 -10.68 -4.62 13.12
CA TYR A 342 -9.76 -3.52 13.36
C TYR A 342 -9.60 -3.33 14.87
N GLU A 343 -8.41 -3.65 15.38
CA GLU A 343 -8.01 -3.49 16.77
C GLU A 343 -7.02 -2.32 16.88
N LEU A 344 -7.32 -1.30 17.67
CA LEU A 344 -6.38 -0.21 17.91
C LEU A 344 -5.23 -0.70 18.81
N LEU A 345 -3.99 -0.54 18.33
CA LEU A 345 -2.79 -0.88 19.07
C LEU A 345 -2.22 0.32 19.81
N ALA A 346 -2.14 1.45 19.11
CA ALA A 346 -1.58 2.70 19.63
C ALA A 346 -2.13 3.92 18.86
N LYS A 347 -2.15 5.09 19.50
CA LYS A 347 -2.47 6.38 18.88
C LYS A 347 -1.38 7.40 19.19
N LYS A 348 -0.96 8.17 18.19
CA LYS A 348 -0.06 9.31 18.36
C LYS A 348 -0.55 10.51 17.55
N GLY A 349 -0.98 11.56 18.23
CA GLY A 349 -1.64 12.68 17.57
C GLY A 349 -2.82 12.19 16.73
N ASN A 350 -2.78 12.49 15.43
CA ASN A 350 -3.78 12.08 14.45
C ASN A 350 -3.46 10.76 13.75
N THR A 351 -2.38 10.06 14.12
CA THR A 351 -2.02 8.77 13.53
C THR A 351 -2.49 7.62 14.42
N LEU A 352 -3.24 6.68 13.81
CA LEU A 352 -3.67 5.42 14.41
C LEU A 352 -2.81 4.26 13.89
N TYR A 353 -2.43 3.36 14.80
CA TYR A 353 -1.79 2.08 14.48
C TYR A 353 -2.75 0.95 14.81
N ILE A 354 -3.15 0.19 13.81
CA ILE A 354 -4.27 -0.75 13.91
C ILE A 354 -3.82 -2.14 13.49
N ALA A 355 -4.08 -3.12 14.34
CA ALA A 355 -4.07 -4.53 13.98
C ALA A 355 -5.34 -4.84 13.17
N TYR A 356 -5.17 -5.00 11.86
CA TYR A 356 -6.23 -5.35 10.92
C TYR A 356 -6.12 -6.81 10.53
N HIS A 357 -7.23 -7.55 10.57
CA HIS A 357 -7.32 -8.87 9.96
C HIS A 357 -8.68 -9.03 9.30
N TYR A 358 -8.79 -10.07 8.48
CA TYR A 358 -10.08 -10.46 7.94
C TYR A 358 -10.19 -11.98 7.78
N ASN A 359 -11.42 -12.47 7.89
CA ASN A 359 -11.81 -13.79 7.47
C ASN A 359 -12.47 -13.69 6.10
N SER A 360 -12.19 -14.62 5.20
CA SER A 360 -12.81 -14.70 3.88
C SER A 360 -13.05 -16.13 3.49
N GLU A 361 -14.07 -16.35 2.68
CA GLU A 361 -14.23 -17.59 1.93
C GLU A 361 -13.15 -17.72 0.83
N PHE A 362 -12.77 -18.95 0.50
CA PHE A 362 -11.89 -19.25 -0.64
C PHE A 362 -12.67 -19.56 -1.92
N TYR A 363 -13.94 -19.92 -1.79
CA TYR A 363 -14.89 -20.16 -2.87
C TYR A 363 -16.27 -19.66 -2.41
N PRO A 364 -17.15 -19.24 -3.32
CA PRO A 364 -18.46 -18.68 -2.96
C PRO A 364 -19.25 -19.59 -2.01
N GLN A 365 -19.79 -19.02 -0.94
CA GLN A 365 -20.53 -19.69 0.14
C GLN A 365 -19.70 -20.73 0.92
N GLY A 366 -18.38 -20.64 0.85
CA GLY A 366 -17.47 -21.49 1.62
C GLY A 366 -17.35 -21.05 3.09
N PRO A 367 -16.67 -21.85 3.94
CA PRO A 367 -16.37 -21.43 5.30
C PRO A 367 -15.43 -20.22 5.30
N LEU A 368 -15.68 -19.27 6.20
CA LEU A 368 -14.77 -18.16 6.42
C LEU A 368 -13.48 -18.65 7.08
N LYS A 369 -12.34 -18.31 6.47
CA LYS A 369 -11.01 -18.69 6.94
C LYS A 369 -10.20 -17.43 7.20
N PHE A 370 -9.41 -17.44 8.26
CA PHE A 370 -8.49 -16.35 8.59
C PHE A 370 -7.49 -16.13 7.47
N GLN A 371 -7.34 -14.90 6.98
CA GLN A 371 -6.52 -14.58 5.81
C GLN A 371 -5.18 -13.93 6.16
N GLY A 372 -5.00 -13.47 7.40
CA GLY A 372 -3.80 -12.78 7.87
C GLY A 372 -4.11 -11.61 8.80
N LYS A 373 -3.11 -11.20 9.58
CA LYS A 373 -3.12 -9.99 10.42
C LYS A 373 -2.03 -9.03 9.96
N TRP A 374 -2.35 -7.75 9.82
CA TRP A 374 -1.42 -6.71 9.40
C TRP A 374 -1.51 -5.49 10.32
N ILE A 375 -0.42 -4.74 10.41
CA ILE A 375 -0.41 -3.47 11.12
C ILE A 375 -0.59 -2.34 10.11
N LEU A 376 -1.73 -1.66 10.17
CA LEU A 376 -2.04 -0.50 9.35
C LEU A 376 -1.65 0.78 10.08
N LYS A 377 -1.01 1.70 9.36
CA LYS A 377 -0.86 3.11 9.76
C LYS A 377 -1.96 3.90 9.07
N VAL A 378 -2.79 4.58 9.84
CA VAL A 378 -3.92 5.39 9.35
C VAL A 378 -3.77 6.81 9.88
N GLU A 379 -3.86 7.80 9.00
CA GLU A 379 -4.02 9.20 9.40
C GLU A 379 -5.52 9.48 9.57
N TYR A 380 -5.89 10.03 10.72
CA TYR A 380 -7.26 10.29 11.14
C TYR A 380 -7.53 11.80 11.16
N ASP A 381 -8.66 12.20 10.57
CA ASP A 381 -9.13 13.58 10.56
C ASP A 381 -10.62 13.60 10.98
N GLU A 382 -10.90 14.19 12.14
CA GLU A 382 -12.27 14.27 12.68
C GLU A 382 -13.17 15.28 11.95
N ALA A 383 -12.58 16.22 11.20
CA ALA A 383 -13.32 17.27 10.50
C ALA A 383 -13.69 16.90 9.05
N PHE A 384 -12.84 16.12 8.37
CA PHE A 384 -13.05 15.71 6.98
C PHE A 384 -13.98 14.51 6.84
N GLY A 385 -14.82 14.50 5.78
CA GLY A 385 -15.70 13.38 5.42
C GLY A 385 -17.14 13.48 5.92
N ILE A 386 -17.44 14.39 6.86
CA ILE A 386 -18.79 14.57 7.44
C ILE A 386 -19.48 15.83 6.90
N LYS A 387 -18.74 16.96 6.85
CA LYS A 387 -19.27 18.26 6.40
C LYS A 387 -18.58 18.79 5.14
N ASP A 388 -17.47 18.18 4.76
CA ASP A 388 -16.64 18.61 3.64
C ASP A 388 -16.05 17.37 2.96
N PHE A 389 -15.95 17.41 1.63
CA PHE A 389 -15.50 16.27 0.84
C PHE A 389 -14.03 16.40 0.43
N SER A 390 -13.31 15.28 0.39
CA SER A 390 -11.96 15.25 -0.17
C SER A 390 -12.01 15.43 -1.68
N ARG A 391 -11.27 16.37 -2.26
CA ARG A 391 -11.21 16.54 -3.73
C ARG A 391 -10.64 15.32 -4.46
N ASN A 392 -10.11 14.34 -3.73
CA ASN A 392 -9.67 13.05 -4.25
C ASN A 392 -10.83 12.09 -4.58
N ILE A 393 -12.09 12.52 -4.45
CA ILE A 393 -13.26 11.74 -4.85
C ILE A 393 -13.34 11.47 -6.37
N PHE A 394 -12.54 12.10 -7.23
CA PHE A 394 -12.62 11.95 -8.70
C PHE A 394 -11.58 10.99 -9.31
N SER A 395 -11.16 9.94 -8.59
CA SER A 395 -10.13 8.99 -9.07
C SER A 395 -10.66 7.97 -10.09
N ILE A 396 -11.65 7.15 -9.70
CA ILE A 396 -12.49 6.34 -10.59
C ILE A 396 -13.86 6.35 -9.95
N THR A 397 -14.72 7.24 -10.44
CA THR A 397 -15.94 7.61 -9.72
C THR A 397 -17.11 7.74 -10.65
N THR A 398 -18.08 6.86 -10.43
CA THR A 398 -19.39 6.92 -11.05
C THR A 398 -20.32 7.75 -10.17
N MET A 399 -21.00 8.72 -10.78
CA MET A 399 -22.07 9.51 -10.16
C MET A 399 -23.20 9.72 -11.15
N ASN A 400 -24.38 10.04 -10.65
CA ASN A 400 -25.52 10.41 -11.48
C ASN A 400 -25.84 11.88 -11.28
N LEU A 401 -25.79 12.69 -12.35
CA LEU A 401 -26.29 14.05 -12.33
C LEU A 401 -27.82 14.02 -12.45
N GLU A 402 -28.49 14.27 -11.33
CA GLU A 402 -29.94 14.32 -11.22
C GLU A 402 -30.43 15.78 -11.32
N TYR A 403 -31.37 16.03 -12.24
CA TYR A 403 -32.06 17.31 -12.37
C TYR A 403 -33.42 17.12 -13.04
N GLN A 404 -34.46 17.85 -12.60
CA GLN A 404 -35.80 17.85 -13.21
C GLN A 404 -36.37 16.43 -13.50
N GLY A 405 -36.09 15.47 -12.63
CA GLY A 405 -36.55 14.08 -12.78
C GLY A 405 -35.76 13.23 -13.79
N GLN A 406 -34.68 13.77 -14.38
CA GLN A 406 -33.75 13.05 -15.23
C GLN A 406 -32.48 12.69 -14.47
N SER A 407 -31.86 11.57 -14.82
CA SER A 407 -30.60 11.08 -14.25
C SER A 407 -29.62 10.80 -15.38
N HIS A 408 -28.47 11.47 -15.37
CA HIS A 408 -27.43 11.31 -16.37
C HIS A 408 -26.16 10.75 -15.73
N PRO A 409 -25.64 9.59 -16.16
CA PRO A 409 -24.45 9.01 -15.56
C PRO A 409 -23.19 9.77 -15.97
N TYR A 410 -22.30 10.00 -15.02
CA TYR A 410 -20.97 10.56 -15.19
C TYR A 410 -19.95 9.60 -14.60
N LEU A 411 -18.89 9.31 -15.36
CA LEU A 411 -17.72 8.60 -14.88
C LEU A 411 -16.52 9.57 -14.89
N PHE A 412 -16.05 9.94 -13.72
CA PHE A 412 -14.83 10.73 -13.53
C PHE A 412 -13.66 9.79 -13.29
N SER A 413 -12.58 9.99 -14.05
CA SER A 413 -11.38 9.17 -14.00
C SER A 413 -10.14 10.06 -13.95
N ARG A 414 -9.25 9.81 -12.98
CA ARG A 414 -7.93 10.41 -12.88
C ARG A 414 -6.92 9.29 -12.90
N LEU A 415 -6.44 8.97 -14.10
CA LEU A 415 -5.52 7.87 -14.36
C LEU A 415 -4.31 8.36 -15.16
N PRO A 416 -3.14 7.76 -14.98
CA PRO A 416 -2.00 8.01 -15.85
C PRO A 416 -2.32 7.55 -17.27
N ASP A 417 -1.87 8.31 -18.28
CA ASP A 417 -1.88 7.89 -19.67
C ASP A 417 -0.73 6.90 -19.99
N GLU A 418 -0.56 6.56 -21.27
CA GLU A 418 0.51 5.66 -21.73
C GLU A 418 1.92 6.21 -21.44
N ASN A 419 2.07 7.52 -21.23
CA ASN A 419 3.33 8.17 -20.89
C ASN A 419 3.52 8.31 -19.37
N GLY A 420 2.52 7.94 -18.57
CA GLY A 420 2.52 8.09 -17.12
C GLY A 420 2.01 9.45 -16.62
N ASP A 421 1.56 10.32 -17.52
CA ASP A 421 1.02 11.64 -17.16
C ASP A 421 -0.41 11.51 -16.64
N LEU A 422 -0.71 12.14 -15.51
CA LEU A 422 -2.05 12.10 -14.92
C LEU A 422 -3.06 12.85 -15.80
N VAL A 423 -4.01 12.11 -16.38
CA VAL A 423 -5.11 12.64 -17.19
C VAL A 423 -6.41 12.60 -16.39
N ASN A 424 -7.11 13.73 -16.38
CA ASN A 424 -8.44 13.87 -15.79
C ASN A 424 -9.50 13.74 -16.89
N GLN A 425 -10.18 12.61 -16.95
CA GLN A 425 -11.19 12.28 -17.95
C GLN A 425 -12.59 12.23 -17.34
N VAL A 426 -13.59 12.70 -18.08
CA VAL A 426 -15.01 12.57 -17.73
C VAL A 426 -15.76 11.93 -18.89
N THR A 427 -16.51 10.88 -18.61
CA THR A 427 -17.30 10.15 -19.61
C THR A 427 -18.78 10.25 -19.26
N THR A 428 -19.59 10.50 -20.28
CA THR A 428 -21.05 10.65 -20.23
C THR A 428 -21.66 9.91 -21.44
N PRO A 429 -22.97 9.66 -21.48
CA PRO A 429 -23.63 9.12 -22.67
C PRO A 429 -23.40 9.96 -23.94
N GLU A 430 -23.20 11.28 -23.79
CA GLU A 430 -22.98 12.22 -24.88
C GLU A 430 -21.54 12.19 -25.41
N GLY A 431 -20.60 11.66 -24.63
CA GLY A 431 -19.20 11.52 -25.04
C GLY A 431 -18.22 11.60 -23.89
N THR A 432 -16.94 11.64 -24.28
CA THR A 432 -15.80 11.65 -23.37
C THR A 432 -15.03 12.96 -23.52
N GLY A 433 -14.64 13.53 -22.39
CA GLY A 433 -13.94 14.80 -22.31
C GLY A 433 -13.00 14.86 -21.13
N ASN A 434 -12.60 16.08 -20.75
CA ASN A 434 -11.67 16.31 -19.64
C ASN A 434 -12.36 17.08 -18.51
N PHE A 435 -11.85 16.92 -17.28
CA PHE A 435 -12.31 17.75 -16.16
C PHE A 435 -11.16 18.40 -15.39
N SER A 436 -11.46 19.48 -14.69
CA SER A 436 -10.53 20.16 -13.80
C SER A 436 -11.24 20.82 -12.63
N MET A 437 -10.51 21.05 -11.54
CA MET A 437 -11.00 21.81 -10.38
C MET A 437 -10.34 23.19 -10.40
N ILE A 438 -11.10 24.23 -10.68
CA ILE A 438 -10.62 25.62 -10.77
C ILE A 438 -11.39 26.44 -9.74
N GLU A 439 -10.68 27.10 -8.83
CA GLU A 439 -11.30 27.94 -7.76
C GLU A 439 -12.38 27.21 -6.94
N GLY A 440 -12.24 25.89 -6.76
CA GLY A 440 -13.21 25.07 -6.03
C GLY A 440 -14.44 24.63 -6.85
N LYS A 441 -14.52 24.98 -8.13
CA LYS A 441 -15.59 24.58 -9.06
C LYS A 441 -15.10 23.45 -9.96
N LEU A 442 -16.00 22.53 -10.29
CA LEU A 442 -15.72 21.42 -11.21
C LEU A 442 -16.03 21.87 -12.64
N HIS A 443 -15.01 21.95 -13.47
CA HIS A 443 -15.12 22.26 -14.89
C HIS A 443 -15.05 20.97 -15.69
N THR A 444 -15.98 20.78 -16.63
CA THR A 444 -15.95 19.66 -17.58
C THR A 444 -15.97 20.21 -19.00
N LEU A 445 -15.12 19.68 -19.87
CA LEU A 445 -15.09 19.99 -21.29
C LEU A 445 -15.35 18.72 -22.10
N ILE A 446 -16.59 18.55 -22.56
CA ILE A 446 -17.04 17.37 -23.31
C ILE A 446 -17.49 17.85 -24.69
N ASN A 447 -16.97 17.26 -25.77
CA ASN A 447 -17.30 17.65 -27.15
C ASN A 447 -17.17 19.17 -27.41
N GLN A 448 -16.11 19.80 -26.89
CA GLN A 448 -15.86 21.26 -26.96
C GLN A 448 -16.88 22.14 -26.22
N GLN A 449 -17.79 21.56 -25.45
CA GLN A 449 -18.72 22.28 -24.59
C GLN A 449 -18.22 22.26 -23.15
N GLU A 450 -17.93 23.43 -22.61
CA GLU A 450 -17.54 23.58 -21.22
C GLU A 450 -18.77 23.71 -20.33
N SER A 451 -18.82 22.98 -19.23
CA SER A 451 -19.81 23.17 -18.16
C SER A 451 -19.10 23.38 -16.84
N ILE A 452 -19.59 24.33 -16.07
CA ILE A 452 -19.08 24.66 -14.74
C ILE A 452 -20.12 24.19 -13.72
N PHE A 453 -19.66 23.39 -12.76
CA PHE A 453 -20.44 22.93 -11.62
C PHE A 453 -19.88 23.58 -10.35
N GLU A 454 -20.58 24.58 -9.85
CA GLU A 454 -20.27 25.19 -8.54
C GLU A 454 -20.95 24.36 -7.44
N ILE A 455 -20.14 23.81 -6.54
CA ILE A 455 -20.61 22.93 -5.47
C ILE A 455 -21.14 23.81 -4.33
N THR A 456 -22.43 23.70 -4.05
CA THR A 456 -23.13 24.51 -3.04
C THR A 456 -23.30 23.77 -1.72
N GLN A 457 -23.37 22.44 -1.76
CA GLN A 457 -23.50 21.61 -0.57
C GLN A 457 -22.95 20.21 -0.83
N PHE A 458 -22.29 19.63 0.18
CA PHE A 458 -21.93 18.22 0.23
C PHE A 458 -22.82 17.49 1.24
N THR A 459 -23.30 16.32 0.85
CA THR A 459 -24.01 15.38 1.70
C THR A 459 -23.40 13.99 1.53
N ARG A 460 -23.72 13.07 2.45
CA ARG A 460 -23.25 11.68 2.35
C ARG A 460 -23.66 11.02 1.04
N ASP A 461 -24.79 11.39 0.46
CA ASP A 461 -25.37 10.78 -0.74
C ASP A 461 -25.10 11.56 -2.04
N GLY A 462 -24.49 12.75 -1.97
CA GLY A 462 -24.17 13.50 -3.18
C GLY A 462 -23.60 14.91 -2.99
N LEU A 463 -23.47 15.61 -4.10
CA LEU A 463 -23.09 17.02 -4.18
C LEU A 463 -24.24 17.81 -4.80
N SER A 464 -24.77 18.78 -4.07
CA SER A 464 -25.65 19.79 -4.68
C SER A 464 -24.78 20.78 -5.47
N VAL A 465 -25.18 21.02 -6.72
CA VAL A 465 -24.40 21.84 -7.65
C VAL A 465 -25.29 22.80 -8.44
N CYS A 466 -24.69 23.94 -8.76
CA CYS A 466 -25.15 24.86 -9.79
C CYS A 466 -24.40 24.60 -11.09
N GLN A 467 -25.09 24.11 -12.12
CA GLN A 467 -24.52 23.94 -13.46
C GLN A 467 -24.76 25.20 -14.31
N TYR A 468 -23.70 25.75 -14.90
CA TYR A 468 -23.79 26.89 -15.83
C TYR A 468 -22.60 26.92 -16.82
N GLN A 469 -22.68 27.78 -17.83
CA GLN A 469 -21.67 27.95 -18.87
C GLN A 469 -20.62 29.01 -18.48
N PRO A 470 -19.40 28.99 -19.07
CA PRO A 470 -18.41 30.04 -18.84
C PRO A 470 -18.97 31.45 -19.05
N GLY A 471 -18.62 32.38 -18.16
CA GLY A 471 -19.14 33.75 -18.18
C GLY A 471 -20.50 33.96 -17.49
N SER A 472 -21.12 32.89 -16.98
CA SER A 472 -22.32 32.95 -16.14
C SER A 472 -21.99 32.69 -14.65
N GLN A 473 -23.02 32.57 -13.81
CA GLN A 473 -22.91 32.38 -12.37
C GLN A 473 -24.03 31.47 -11.82
N CYS A 474 -23.81 30.89 -10.64
CA CYS A 474 -24.73 29.95 -9.99
C CYS A 474 -26.16 30.49 -9.81
N SER A 475 -26.35 31.80 -9.56
CA SER A 475 -27.71 32.38 -9.42
C SER A 475 -28.57 32.32 -10.69
N LEU A 476 -27.93 32.19 -11.86
CA LEU A 476 -28.58 32.00 -13.17
C LEU A 476 -28.43 30.55 -13.67
N GLY A 477 -27.72 29.72 -12.92
CA GLY A 477 -27.42 28.34 -13.23
C GLY A 477 -28.58 27.42 -12.90
N LYS A 478 -28.47 26.21 -13.43
CA LYS A 478 -29.41 25.13 -13.19
C LYS A 478 -29.00 24.38 -11.92
N GLN A 479 -29.94 24.21 -10.99
CA GLN A 479 -29.74 23.39 -9.81
C GLN A 479 -29.78 21.90 -10.20
N ALA A 480 -28.79 21.15 -9.75
CA ALA A 480 -28.68 19.71 -9.96
C ALA A 480 -27.99 19.05 -8.76
N ILE A 481 -28.03 17.73 -8.70
CA ILE A 481 -27.37 16.94 -7.66
C ILE A 481 -26.52 15.87 -8.34
N PHE A 482 -25.22 15.81 -8.06
CA PHE A 482 -24.43 14.62 -8.34
C PHE A 482 -24.65 13.61 -7.23
N LYS A 483 -25.45 12.58 -7.50
CA LYS A 483 -25.71 11.50 -6.56
C LYS A 483 -24.64 10.43 -6.66
N PHE A 484 -24.17 9.97 -5.51
CA PHE A 484 -23.17 8.91 -5.42
C PHE A 484 -23.81 7.52 -5.54
N THR A 485 -23.04 6.54 -5.99
CA THR A 485 -23.53 5.17 -6.26
C THR A 485 -23.39 4.21 -5.08
N HIS A 486 -22.90 4.67 -3.92
CA HIS A 486 -22.59 3.79 -2.79
C HIS A 486 -23.79 3.43 -1.89
N GLU A 487 -24.98 3.98 -2.17
CA GLU A 487 -26.26 3.65 -1.50
C GLU A 487 -26.27 3.81 0.03
N ALA A 488 -25.45 4.69 0.60
CA ALA A 488 -25.41 4.89 2.07
C ALA A 488 -26.67 5.58 2.63
N GLY A 489 -27.50 6.15 1.75
CA GLY A 489 -28.61 7.02 2.11
C GLY A 489 -28.15 8.38 2.68
N PRO A 490 -29.08 9.31 2.95
CA PRO A 490 -28.75 10.61 3.53
C PRO A 490 -28.25 10.44 4.97
N TYR A 491 -27.29 11.28 5.37
CA TYR A 491 -26.89 11.37 6.77
C TYR A 491 -27.97 12.10 7.57
N PRO A 492 -28.49 11.56 8.70
CA PRO A 492 -29.49 12.25 9.50
C PRO A 492 -28.91 13.58 10.00
N VAL A 493 -29.56 14.69 9.64
CA VAL A 493 -29.21 15.99 10.24
C VAL A 493 -29.49 15.86 11.73
N ALA A 494 -28.47 16.06 12.57
CA ALA A 494 -28.67 16.10 14.02
C ALA A 494 -29.71 17.18 14.33
N HIS A 495 -30.84 16.78 14.93
CA HIS A 495 -31.87 17.69 15.41
C HIS A 495 -31.40 18.47 16.64
#